data_AF-A0A090WJQ9-F1
#
_entry.id   AF-A0A090WJQ9-F1
#
_cell.length_a   1.000
_cell.length_b   1.000
_cell.length_c   1.000
_cell.angle_alpha   90.00
_cell.angle_beta   90.00
_cell.angle_gamma   90.00
#
_symmetry.space_group_name_H-M   'P 1'
#
loop_
_entity.id
_entity.type
_entity.pdbx_description
1 polymer ?
#
loop_
_entity_poly.entity_id
_entity_poly.type
_entity_poly.pdbx_seq_one_letter_code
_entity_poly.pdbx_strand_id
1 'polypeptide(L)'
;MLSRWTNFLTEDGEKPSRNRNREFDDTFETKEQLLKSWNTGWDCLFNAIKPLTESDLERIVYIRNEGHTVTEAINRQLAHYSYHIGQIVFLGKIFKGKDWQILSIPKGGSKAYNDKKFSEEKSRKHFTDDL
;
A
#
# COMPACT_ATOMS: atom_id res chain seq x y z
N MET A 1 0.17 -1.76 -9.46
CA MET A 1 0.12 -3.05 -8.73
C MET A 1 0.03 -4.23 -9.69
N LEU A 2 -0.99 -4.33 -10.55
CA LEU A 2 -1.21 -5.49 -11.45
C LEU A 2 0.06 -5.98 -12.17
N SER A 3 0.82 -5.07 -12.79
CA SER A 3 2.05 -5.44 -13.48
C SER A 3 3.05 -6.13 -12.54
N ARG A 4 3.21 -5.65 -11.31
CA ARG A 4 4.22 -6.15 -10.36
C ARG A 4 3.82 -7.48 -9.70
N TRP A 5 2.53 -7.74 -9.53
CA TRP A 5 2.04 -8.83 -8.67
C TRP A 5 1.37 -9.99 -9.42
N THR A 6 0.90 -9.79 -10.66
CA THR A 6 0.44 -10.90 -11.49
C THR A 6 1.61 -11.86 -11.74
N ASN A 7 1.43 -13.14 -11.42
CA ASN A 7 2.45 -14.18 -11.60
C ASN A 7 3.80 -13.80 -10.95
N PHE A 8 3.73 -13.17 -9.76
CA PHE A 8 4.85 -12.52 -9.06
C PHE A 8 6.14 -13.35 -9.01
N LEU A 9 6.03 -14.66 -8.77
CA LEU A 9 7.19 -15.54 -8.62
C LEU A 9 7.74 -16.09 -9.94
N THR A 10 6.98 -16.04 -11.02
CA THR A 10 7.27 -16.79 -12.26
C THR A 10 7.51 -15.93 -13.48
N GLU A 11 7.15 -14.65 -13.42
CA GLU A 11 7.27 -13.72 -14.54
C GLU A 11 7.85 -12.39 -14.08
N ASP A 12 8.45 -11.64 -15.00
CA ASP A 12 8.94 -10.29 -14.71
C ASP A 12 7.81 -9.38 -14.22
N GLY A 13 8.09 -8.56 -13.21
CA GLY A 13 7.16 -7.60 -12.64
C GLY A 13 6.81 -6.44 -13.55
N GLU A 14 7.48 -6.24 -14.69
CA GLU A 14 7.09 -5.33 -15.78
C GLU A 14 6.43 -6.12 -16.91
N LYS A 15 5.11 -6.27 -16.83
CA LYS A 15 4.32 -6.99 -17.84
C LYS A 15 4.27 -6.23 -19.17
N PRO A 16 4.36 -6.92 -20.32
CA PRO A 16 4.13 -6.32 -21.64
C PRO A 16 2.76 -5.66 -21.79
N SER A 17 1.76 -6.12 -21.02
CA SER A 17 0.41 -5.54 -21.00
C SER A 17 0.34 -4.17 -20.30
N ARG A 18 1.38 -3.77 -19.55
CA ARG A 18 1.42 -2.47 -18.89
C ARG A 18 1.70 -1.35 -19.89
N ASN A 19 0.76 -0.44 -20.03
CA ASN A 19 0.96 0.79 -20.80
C ASN A 19 1.08 1.98 -19.85
N ARG A 20 2.32 2.37 -19.52
CA ARG A 20 2.60 3.47 -18.59
C ARG A 20 1.99 4.80 -19.04
N ASN A 21 1.96 5.09 -20.33
CA ASN A 21 1.43 6.38 -20.80
C ASN A 21 -0.08 6.49 -20.53
N ARG A 22 -0.82 5.39 -20.75
CA ARG A 22 -2.24 5.32 -20.44
C ARG A 22 -2.58 5.42 -18.96
N GLU A 23 -1.63 5.13 -18.06
CA GLU A 23 -1.84 5.28 -16.62
C GLU A 23 -2.02 6.76 -16.20
N PHE A 24 -1.69 7.72 -17.07
CA PHE A 24 -1.88 9.15 -16.83
C PHE A 24 -3.16 9.72 -17.45
N ASP A 25 -3.91 8.91 -18.20
CA ASP A 25 -5.18 9.32 -18.79
C ASP A 25 -6.28 9.22 -17.72
N ASP A 26 -7.02 10.32 -17.50
CA ASP A 26 -8.16 10.32 -16.59
C ASP A 26 -9.36 9.64 -17.26
N THR A 27 -9.55 8.37 -16.90
CA THR A 27 -10.51 7.46 -17.55
C THR A 27 -11.63 7.00 -16.63
N PHE A 28 -11.65 7.45 -15.37
CA PHE A 28 -12.69 7.07 -14.41
C PHE A 28 -13.80 8.11 -14.39
N GLU A 29 -15.01 7.69 -14.73
CA GLU A 29 -16.19 8.58 -14.74
C GLU A 29 -16.90 8.59 -13.39
N THR A 30 -16.75 7.51 -12.59
CA THR A 30 -17.40 7.39 -11.29
C THR A 30 -16.45 6.89 -10.20
N LYS A 31 -16.83 7.20 -8.95
CA LYS A 31 -16.12 6.73 -7.75
C LYS A 31 -16.09 5.20 -7.68
N GLU A 32 -17.17 4.55 -8.09
CA GLU A 32 -17.31 3.09 -8.07
C GLU A 32 -16.32 2.44 -9.04
N GLN A 33 -16.15 3.01 -10.23
CA GLN A 33 -15.15 2.54 -11.20
C GLN A 33 -13.73 2.67 -10.65
N LEU A 34 -13.41 3.83 -10.06
CA LEU A 34 -12.12 4.08 -9.42
C LEU A 34 -11.85 3.06 -8.28
N LEU A 35 -12.82 2.87 -7.37
CA LEU A 35 -12.69 1.94 -6.25
C LEU A 35 -12.59 0.48 -6.71
N LYS A 36 -13.33 0.11 -7.76
CA LYS A 36 -13.20 -1.23 -8.37
C LYS A 36 -11.79 -1.46 -8.90
N SER A 37 -11.22 -0.49 -9.62
CA SER A 37 -9.85 -0.58 -10.14
C SER A 37 -8.81 -0.62 -9.00
N TRP A 38 -8.99 0.24 -7.99
CA TRP A 38 -8.18 0.27 -6.78
C TRP A 38 -8.15 -1.09 -6.08
N ASN A 39 -9.33 -1.66 -5.76
CA ASN A 39 -9.45 -2.94 -5.09
C ASN A 39 -8.86 -4.08 -5.92
N THR A 40 -9.08 -4.08 -7.25
CA THR A 40 -8.47 -5.07 -8.16
C THR A 40 -6.94 -5.11 -8.03
N GLY A 41 -6.29 -3.95 -7.86
CA GLY A 41 -4.85 -3.88 -7.64
C GLY A 41 -4.40 -4.44 -6.28
N TRP A 42 -5.13 -4.13 -5.21
CA TRP A 42 -4.83 -4.64 -3.86
C TRP A 42 -5.10 -6.13 -3.72
N ASP A 43 -6.19 -6.63 -4.27
CA ASP A 43 -6.51 -8.06 -4.28
C ASP A 43 -5.42 -8.85 -4.99
N CYS A 44 -4.91 -8.34 -6.12
CA CYS A 44 -3.78 -8.93 -6.84
C CYS A 44 -2.51 -9.02 -5.98
N LEU A 45 -2.16 -7.93 -5.27
CA LEU A 45 -1.05 -7.93 -4.30
C LEU A 45 -1.29 -8.96 -3.20
N PHE A 46 -2.45 -8.92 -2.53
CA PHE A 46 -2.72 -9.78 -1.39
C PHE A 46 -2.73 -11.26 -1.77
N ASN A 47 -3.30 -11.60 -2.92
CA ASN A 47 -3.29 -12.96 -3.43
C ASN A 47 -1.89 -13.46 -3.79
N ALA A 48 -0.98 -12.56 -4.20
CA ALA A 48 0.41 -12.91 -4.47
C ALA A 48 1.24 -13.11 -3.20
N ILE A 49 1.01 -12.32 -2.14
CA ILE A 49 1.83 -12.37 -0.91
C ILE A 49 1.33 -13.38 0.13
N LYS A 50 0.00 -13.59 0.25
CA LYS A 50 -0.59 -14.48 1.26
C LYS A 50 -0.05 -15.92 1.24
N PRO A 51 0.20 -16.56 0.08
CA PRO A 51 0.69 -17.93 0.05
C PRO A 51 2.21 -18.04 0.22
N LEU A 52 2.94 -16.93 0.30
CA LEU A 52 4.40 -16.95 0.44
C LEU A 52 4.79 -17.63 1.76
N THR A 53 5.85 -18.41 1.68
CA THR A 53 6.50 -19.07 2.81
C THR A 53 7.83 -18.40 3.12
N GLU A 54 8.42 -18.71 4.28
CA GLU A 54 9.76 -18.22 4.64
C GLU A 54 10.82 -18.59 3.58
N SER A 55 10.70 -19.78 2.98
CA SER A 55 11.61 -20.21 1.91
C SER A 55 11.49 -19.41 0.62
N ASP A 56 10.38 -18.70 0.40
CA ASP A 56 10.21 -17.87 -0.80
C ASP A 56 10.91 -16.51 -0.66
N LEU A 57 11.22 -16.05 0.56
CA LEU A 57 11.68 -14.68 0.82
C LEU A 57 13.01 -14.32 0.16
N GLU A 58 13.89 -15.30 -0.02
CA GLU A 58 15.19 -15.16 -0.68
C GLU A 58 15.16 -15.55 -2.17
N ARG A 59 14.01 -15.99 -2.68
CA ARG A 59 13.86 -16.33 -4.11
C ARG A 59 14.07 -15.09 -4.96
N ILE A 60 14.80 -15.25 -6.06
CA ILE A 60 14.97 -14.18 -7.05
C ILE A 60 13.72 -14.05 -7.92
N VAL A 61 13.17 -12.85 -7.95
CA VAL A 61 12.16 -12.35 -8.90
C VAL A 61 12.78 -11.24 -9.74
N TYR A 62 12.20 -10.98 -10.91
CA TYR A 62 12.71 -9.97 -11.83
C TYR A 62 11.77 -8.79 -11.92
N ILE A 63 12.31 -7.58 -11.98
CA ILE A 63 11.57 -6.40 -12.37
C ILE A 63 12.40 -5.65 -13.40
N ARG A 64 11.98 -5.67 -14.67
CA ARG A 64 12.75 -5.14 -15.81
C ARG A 64 14.10 -5.83 -15.98
N ASN A 65 14.12 -7.16 -15.86
CA ASN A 65 15.31 -8.01 -15.88
C ASN A 65 16.31 -7.76 -14.75
N GLU A 66 16.00 -6.88 -13.79
CA GLU A 66 16.81 -6.69 -12.59
C GLU A 66 16.35 -7.69 -11.53
N GLY A 67 17.28 -8.53 -11.07
CA GLY A 67 17.03 -9.53 -10.04
C GLY A 67 16.90 -8.89 -8.67
N HIS A 68 15.88 -9.30 -7.93
CA HIS A 68 15.62 -8.92 -6.54
C HIS A 68 15.20 -10.16 -5.77
N THR A 69 15.56 -10.25 -4.50
CA THR A 69 14.87 -11.18 -3.59
C THR A 69 13.39 -10.78 -3.48
N VAL A 70 12.53 -11.73 -3.14
CA VAL A 70 11.12 -11.45 -2.82
C VAL A 70 11.02 -10.37 -1.73
N THR A 71 11.87 -10.44 -0.71
CA THR A 71 11.96 -9.42 0.35
C THR A 71 12.27 -8.02 -0.18
N GLU A 72 13.27 -7.88 -1.06
CA GLU A 72 13.62 -6.60 -1.69
C GLU A 72 12.48 -6.07 -2.56
N ALA A 73 11.84 -6.95 -3.34
CA ALA A 73 10.72 -6.58 -4.21
C ALA A 73 9.52 -6.07 -3.39
N ILE A 74 9.18 -6.75 -2.28
CA ILE A 74 8.12 -6.33 -1.34
C ILE A 74 8.46 -4.97 -0.73
N ASN A 75 9.67 -4.81 -0.18
CA ASN A 75 10.09 -3.56 0.46
C ASN A 75 10.09 -2.37 -0.52
N ARG A 76 10.55 -2.60 -1.75
CA ARG A 76 10.51 -1.59 -2.80
C ARG A 76 9.07 -1.14 -3.10
N GLN A 77 8.12 -2.07 -3.19
CA GLN A 77 6.72 -1.73 -3.42
C GLN A 77 6.07 -1.07 -2.20
N LEU A 78 6.39 -1.51 -0.98
CA LEU A 78 5.93 -0.90 0.26
C LEU A 78 6.30 0.59 0.31
N ALA A 79 7.59 0.91 0.12
CA ALA A 79 8.07 2.29 0.13
C ALA A 79 7.40 3.14 -0.97
N HIS A 80 7.26 2.58 -2.17
CA HIS A 80 6.61 3.25 -3.30
C HIS A 80 5.12 3.54 -3.03
N TYR A 81 4.39 2.61 -2.42
CA TYR A 81 2.97 2.80 -2.11
C TYR A 81 2.78 3.82 -1.00
N SER A 82 3.58 3.76 0.06
CA SER A 82 3.54 4.76 1.14
C SER A 82 3.78 6.17 0.60
N TYR A 83 4.71 6.35 -0.35
CA TYR A 83 4.96 7.62 -1.00
C TYR A 83 3.71 8.17 -1.70
N HIS A 84 3.07 7.37 -2.57
CA HIS A 84 1.88 7.81 -3.31
C HIS A 84 0.64 7.97 -2.42
N ILE A 85 0.45 7.12 -1.41
CA ILE A 85 -0.63 7.30 -0.42
C ILE A 85 -0.44 8.62 0.32
N GLY A 86 0.80 8.98 0.67
CA GLY A 86 1.12 10.29 1.26
C GLY A 86 0.71 11.46 0.36
N GLN A 87 0.95 11.36 -0.96
CA GLN A 87 0.50 12.36 -1.92
C GLN A 87 -1.04 12.49 -1.95
N ILE A 88 -1.76 11.37 -1.94
CA ILE A 88 -3.24 11.34 -1.91
C ILE A 88 -3.75 11.99 -0.63
N VAL A 89 -3.17 11.66 0.53
CA VAL A 89 -3.53 12.27 1.83
C VAL A 89 -3.29 13.77 1.81
N PHE A 90 -2.17 14.22 1.23
CA PHE A 90 -1.85 15.64 1.13
C PHE A 90 -2.86 16.41 0.27
N LEU A 91 -3.24 15.85 -0.89
CA LEU A 91 -4.30 16.42 -1.74
C LEU A 91 -5.64 16.43 -1.01
N GLY A 92 -6.00 15.34 -0.32
CA GLY A 92 -7.20 15.25 0.49
C GLY A 92 -7.27 16.35 1.56
N LYS A 93 -6.14 16.63 2.23
CA LYS A 93 -6.03 17.72 3.21
C LYS A 93 -6.25 19.09 2.58
N ILE A 94 -5.67 19.35 1.41
CA ILE A 94 -5.87 20.60 0.67
C ILE A 94 -7.34 20.76 0.29
N PHE A 95 -7.95 19.74 -0.30
CA PHE A 95 -9.32 19.81 -0.79
C PHE A 95 -10.37 19.90 0.33
N LYS A 96 -10.15 19.22 1.45
CA LYS A 96 -11.06 19.29 2.60
C LYS A 96 -10.86 20.55 3.44
N GLY A 97 -9.67 21.16 3.42
CA GLY A 97 -9.39 22.39 4.16
C GLY A 97 -9.79 22.28 5.63
N LYS A 98 -10.76 23.08 6.07
CA LYS A 98 -11.26 23.09 7.46
C LYS A 98 -12.03 21.81 7.83
N ASP A 99 -12.58 21.10 6.85
CA ASP A 99 -13.34 19.86 7.06
C ASP A 99 -12.43 18.63 7.15
N TRP A 100 -11.11 18.80 6.99
CA TRP A 100 -10.15 17.70 7.09
C TRP A 100 -10.16 17.09 8.50
N GLN A 101 -10.44 15.79 8.56
CA GLN A 101 -10.36 15.03 9.79
C GLN A 101 -8.92 14.55 10.01
N ILE A 102 -8.36 14.82 11.19
CA ILE A 102 -7.00 14.42 11.53
C ILE A 102 -6.96 12.89 11.64
N LEU A 103 -6.11 12.25 10.83
CA LEU A 103 -6.01 10.78 10.74
C LEU A 103 -5.22 10.12 11.89
N SER A 104 -4.69 10.93 12.81
CA SER A 104 -3.93 10.47 13.97
C SER A 104 -4.37 11.24 15.22
N ILE A 105 -3.44 11.71 16.05
CA ILE A 105 -3.74 12.46 17.26
C ILE A 105 -3.97 13.93 16.90
N PRO A 106 -5.12 14.53 17.25
CA PRO A 106 -5.39 15.95 16.98
C PRO A 106 -4.41 16.85 17.74
N LYS A 107 -4.17 18.06 17.20
CA LYS A 107 -3.30 19.06 17.85
C LYS A 107 -3.80 19.34 19.27
N GLY A 108 -2.91 19.18 20.26
CA GLY A 108 -3.22 19.33 21.69
C GLY A 108 -3.73 18.05 22.37
N GLY A 109 -4.05 16.99 21.63
CA GLY A 109 -4.56 15.72 22.17
C GLY A 109 -3.48 14.75 22.66
N SER A 110 -2.19 15.00 22.39
CA SER A 110 -1.09 14.06 22.64
C SER A 110 -0.96 13.65 24.11
N LYS A 111 -1.13 14.59 25.05
CA LYS A 111 -1.01 14.29 26.48
C LYS A 111 -2.07 13.27 26.92
N ALA A 112 -3.35 13.57 26.68
CA ALA A 112 -4.45 12.67 27.05
C ALA A 112 -4.36 11.30 26.36
N TYR A 113 -3.95 11.28 25.09
CA TYR A 113 -3.73 10.02 24.36
C TYR A 113 -2.62 9.17 25.01
N ASN A 114 -1.48 9.79 25.33
CA ASN A 114 -0.35 9.10 25.94
C ASN A 114 -0.65 8.65 27.37
N ASP A 115 -1.32 9.48 28.18
CA ASP A 115 -1.73 9.13 29.55
C ASP A 115 -2.62 7.87 29.53
N LYS A 116 -3.55 7.78 28.58
CA LYS A 116 -4.36 6.56 28.36
C LYS A 116 -3.52 5.38 27.89
N LYS A 117 -2.62 5.56 26.92
CA LYS A 117 -1.82 4.45 26.37
C LYS A 117 -0.80 3.89 27.36
N PHE A 118 -0.27 4.71 28.25
CA PHE A 118 0.71 4.28 29.24
C PHE A 118 0.08 3.80 30.55
N SER A 119 -1.24 3.92 30.73
CA SER A 119 -1.97 3.23 31.80
C SER A 119 -2.32 1.78 31.45
N GLU A 120 -2.26 1.41 30.18
CA GLU A 120 -2.42 0.03 29.70
C GLU A 120 -1.13 -0.78 29.94
N GLU A 121 -1.25 -2.08 30.24
CA GLU A 121 -0.08 -2.96 30.33
C GLU A 121 0.58 -3.15 28.95
N LYS A 122 1.90 -3.29 28.95
CA LYS A 122 2.65 -3.59 27.73
C LYS A 122 2.20 -4.94 27.18
N SER A 123 1.72 -4.94 25.94
CA SER A 123 1.25 -6.13 25.24
C SER A 123 1.72 -6.15 23.79
N ARG A 124 1.87 -7.34 23.23
CA ARG A 124 2.08 -7.54 21.79
C ARG A 124 0.71 -7.79 21.15
N LYS A 125 0.24 -6.82 20.37
CA LYS A 125 -1.00 -6.91 19.59
C LYS A 125 -0.77 -6.45 18.17
N HIS A 126 -1.58 -6.95 17.24
CA HIS A 126 -1.56 -6.43 15.88
C HIS A 126 -2.30 -5.08 15.87
N PHE A 127 -1.78 -4.10 15.13
CA PHE A 127 -2.32 -2.73 15.15
C PHE A 127 -3.72 -2.61 14.54
N THR A 128 -4.23 -3.67 13.91
CA THR A 128 -5.59 -3.77 13.37
C THR A 128 -6.55 -4.56 14.25
N ASP A 129 -6.10 -5.11 15.38
CA ASP A 129 -7.00 -5.88 16.28
C ASP A 129 -8.08 -4.98 16.92
N ASP A 130 -7.83 -3.66 16.93
CA ASP A 130 -8.70 -2.62 17.48
C ASP A 130 -9.50 -1.85 16.37
N LEU A 131 -9.46 -2.29 15.10
CA LEU A 131 -10.11 -1.63 13.94
C LEU A 131 -11.42 -2.31 13.51
#